data_AF-A0A8J2PT50-F1
#
_entry.id   AF-A0A8J2PT50-F1
#
_cell.length_a   1.000
_cell.length_b   1.000
_cell.length_c   1.000
_cell.angle_alpha   90.00
_cell.angle_beta   90.00
_cell.angle_gamma   90.00
#
_symmetry.space_group_name_H-M   'P 1'
#
loop_
_entity.id
_entity.type
_entity.pdbx_description
1 polymer ?
#
loop_
_entity_poly.entity_id
_entity_poly.type
_entity_poly.pdbx_seq_one_letter_code
_entity_poly.pdbx_strand_id
1 'polypeptide(L)'
;MLVMLYHPCAHPMEVKRLRSIVTRCFGNHVITPSTLLPPEWPLALVAWGCLLQMSLVDDNIAEDFIPQKALHGLEGNYPKMVRLTKGSLSLRTRR
;
A
#
# COMPACT_ATOMS: atom_id res chain seq x y z
N MET A 1 7.98 -8.37 4.91
CA MET A 1 7.74 -8.76 3.50
C MET A 1 6.67 -7.84 2.94
N LEU A 2 6.91 -7.26 1.76
CA LEU A 2 6.02 -6.28 1.14
C LEU A 2 5.56 -6.81 -0.23
N VAL A 3 4.28 -6.72 -0.55
CA VAL A 3 3.71 -7.11 -1.85
C VAL A 3 3.06 -5.89 -2.48
N MET A 4 3.57 -5.48 -3.63
CA MET A 4 3.00 -4.45 -4.48
C MET A 4 2.11 -5.11 -5.53
N LEU A 5 0.83 -4.79 -5.48
CA LEU A 5 -0.16 -5.21 -6.45
C LEU A 5 -0.51 -4.01 -7.34
N TYR A 6 -0.60 -4.23 -8.65
CA TYR A 6 -1.01 -3.19 -9.59
C TYR A 6 -1.95 -3.74 -10.67
N HIS A 7 -2.92 -2.95 -11.09
CA HIS A 7 -3.83 -3.30 -12.17
C HIS A 7 -3.15 -3.01 -13.53
N PRO A 8 -3.34 -3.85 -14.57
CA PRO A 8 -2.78 -3.61 -15.91
C PRO A 8 -3.30 -2.31 -16.57
N CYS A 9 -4.42 -1.77 -16.09
CA CYS A 9 -4.96 -0.47 -16.54
C CYS A 9 -4.33 0.74 -15.82
N ALA A 10 -3.45 0.51 -14.84
CA ALA A 10 -2.75 1.59 -14.14
C ALA A 10 -1.78 2.31 -15.07
N HIS A 11 -1.63 3.62 -14.86
CA HIS A 11 -0.68 4.39 -15.65
C HIS A 11 0.76 3.91 -15.37
N PRO A 12 1.55 3.54 -16.40
CA PRO A 12 2.85 2.90 -16.21
C PRO A 12 3.87 3.80 -15.49
N MET A 13 3.71 5.13 -15.57
CA MET A 13 4.58 6.05 -14.82
C MET A 13 4.35 5.96 -13.32
N GLU A 14 3.10 5.79 -12.88
CA GLU A 14 2.74 5.66 -11.48
C GLU A 14 3.32 4.35 -10.92
N VAL A 15 3.13 3.25 -11.65
CA VAL A 15 3.71 1.94 -11.30
C VAL A 15 5.23 2.03 -11.16
N LYS A 16 5.90 2.73 -12.08
CA LYS A 16 7.36 2.90 -12.05
C LYS A 16 7.81 3.74 -10.86
N ARG A 17 7.09 4.81 -10.54
CA ARG A 17 7.36 5.67 -9.39
C ARG A 17 7.23 4.90 -8.07
N LEU A 18 6.12 4.18 -7.88
CA LEU A 18 5.90 3.36 -6.70
C LEU A 18 6.96 2.25 -6.57
N ARG A 19 7.31 1.61 -7.70
CA ARG A 19 8.38 0.61 -7.75
C ARG A 19 9.71 1.19 -7.29
N SER A 20 10.10 2.36 -7.77
CA SER A 20 11.36 3.01 -7.35
C SER A 20 11.40 3.26 -5.84
N ILE A 21 10.31 3.72 -5.25
CA ILE A 21 10.20 3.93 -3.80
C ILE A 21 10.33 2.60 -3.05
N VAL A 22 9.56 1.59 -3.46
CA VAL A 22 9.54 0.27 -2.83
C VAL A 22 10.91 -0.39 -2.90
N THR A 23 11.57 -0.37 -4.05
CA THR A 23 12.91 -0.93 -4.23
C THR A 23 13.96 -0.18 -3.39
N ARG A 24 13.80 1.14 -3.18
CA ARG A 24 14.72 1.94 -2.36
C ARG A 24 14.54 1.71 -0.87
N CYS A 25 13.30 1.54 -0.41
CA CYS A 25 12.98 1.39 1.01
C CYS A 25 13.05 -0.07 1.50
N PHE A 26 12.81 -1.07 0.65
CA PHE A 26 12.72 -2.47 1.07
C PHE A 26 13.20 -3.46 0.00
N GLY A 27 14.25 -4.22 0.32
CA GLY A 27 14.83 -5.20 -0.61
C GLY A 27 13.92 -6.40 -0.90
N ASN A 28 13.14 -6.85 0.08
CA ASN A 28 12.29 -8.05 -0.03
C ASN A 28 10.85 -7.70 -0.44
N HIS A 29 10.68 -7.22 -1.67
CA HIS A 29 9.38 -6.85 -2.22
C HIS A 29 8.96 -7.80 -3.37
N VAL A 30 7.66 -8.05 -3.48
CA VAL A 30 7.07 -8.81 -4.58
C VAL A 30 6.20 -7.87 -5.39
N ILE A 31 6.46 -7.74 -6.69
CA ILE A 31 5.66 -6.88 -7.60
C ILE A 31 4.83 -7.80 -8.49
N THR A 32 3.51 -7.74 -8.36
CA THR A 32 2.62 -8.66 -9.07
C THR A 32 1.48 -7.88 -9.72
N PRO A 33 1.25 -8.05 -11.03
CA PRO A 33 0.04 -7.54 -11.66
C PRO A 33 -1.18 -8.28 -11.11
N SER A 34 -2.27 -7.57 -10.85
CA SER A 34 -3.49 -8.14 -10.27
C SER A 34 -4.73 -7.48 -10.82
N THR A 35 -5.60 -8.31 -11.41
CA THR A 35 -6.96 -7.92 -11.86
C THR A 35 -7.99 -7.98 -10.73
N LEU A 36 -7.58 -8.42 -9.54
CA LEU A 36 -8.40 -8.44 -8.33
C LEU A 36 -8.62 -7.04 -7.72
N LEU A 37 -7.84 -6.06 -8.18
CA LEU A 37 -7.97 -4.67 -7.76
C LEU A 37 -9.09 -3.99 -8.54
N PRO A 38 -10.00 -3.24 -7.89
CA PRO A 38 -10.99 -2.45 -8.59
C PRO A 38 -10.30 -1.39 -9.47
N PRO A 39 -10.86 -1.06 -10.64
CA PRO A 39 -10.27 -0.07 -11.55
C PRO A 39 -10.15 1.33 -10.94
N GLU A 40 -10.94 1.63 -9.90
CA GLU A 40 -10.91 2.88 -9.14
C GLU A 40 -9.63 3.00 -8.26
N TRP A 41 -9.06 1.86 -7.85
CA TRP A 41 -7.89 1.78 -6.97
C TRP A 41 -6.88 0.79 -7.57
N PRO A 42 -6.25 1.14 -8.71
CA PRO A 42 -5.44 0.22 -9.48
C PRO A 42 -4.08 -0.08 -8.83
N LEU A 43 -3.76 0.47 -7.65
CA LEU A 43 -2.49 0.26 -6.97
C LEU A 43 -2.72 -0.12 -5.51
N ALA A 44 -1.98 -1.13 -5.04
CA ALA A 44 -2.01 -1.51 -3.64
C ALA A 44 -0.65 -2.00 -3.11
N LEU A 45 -0.39 -1.69 -1.84
CA LEU A 45 0.75 -2.19 -1.07
C LEU A 45 0.25 -3.04 0.09
N VAL A 46 0.80 -4.25 0.24
CA VAL A 46 0.44 -5.20 1.29
C VAL A 46 1.66 -5.50 2.13
N ALA A 47 1.59 -5.27 3.43
CA ALA A 47 2.65 -5.63 4.37
C ALA A 47 2.04 -6.16 5.68
N TRP A 48 2.44 -7.35 6.12
CA TRP A 48 2.09 -7.90 7.45
C TRP A 48 0.60 -7.80 7.82
N GLY A 49 -0.29 -8.08 6.86
CA GLY A 49 -1.75 -8.00 7.07
C GLY A 49 -2.35 -6.58 7.03
N CYS A 50 -1.54 -5.57 6.73
CA CYS A 50 -1.98 -4.23 6.33
C CYS A 50 -2.06 -4.14 4.81
N LEU A 51 -3.05 -3.41 4.32
CA LEU A 51 -3.30 -3.16 2.90
C LEU A 51 -3.52 -1.67 2.69
N LEU A 52 -2.67 -1.05 1.90
CA LEU A 52 -2.78 0.34 1.47
C LEU A 52 -3.19 0.33 0.00
N GLN A 53 -4.42 0.75 -0.30
CA GLN A 53 -4.92 0.91 -1.66
C GLN A 53 -4.89 2.39 -2.02
N MET A 54 -4.52 2.71 -3.25
CA MET A 54 -4.41 4.08 -3.72
C MET A 54 -4.76 4.19 -5.22
N SER A 55 -5.38 5.31 -5.59
CA SER A 55 -5.73 5.60 -6.99
C SER A 55 -4.56 6.24 -7.74
N LEU A 56 -3.86 7.16 -7.07
CA LEU A 56 -2.63 7.80 -7.52
C LEU A 56 -1.49 7.44 -6.56
N VAL A 57 -0.26 7.43 -7.06
CA VAL A 57 0.91 7.25 -6.20
C VAL A 57 1.18 8.54 -5.47
N ASP A 58 1.08 8.47 -4.14
CA ASP A 58 1.54 9.53 -3.25
C ASP A 58 2.87 9.09 -2.65
N ASP A 59 3.96 9.68 -3.14
CA ASP A 59 5.33 9.30 -2.75
C ASP A 59 5.52 9.39 -1.22
N ASN A 60 4.97 10.42 -0.58
CA ASN A 60 5.09 10.64 0.86
C ASN A 60 4.42 9.51 1.66
N ILE A 61 3.22 9.11 1.23
CA ILE A 61 2.47 8.04 1.90
C ILE A 61 3.14 6.69 1.69
N ALA A 62 3.68 6.43 0.49
CA ALA A 62 4.41 5.20 0.22
C ALA A 62 5.73 5.14 1.02
N GLU A 63 6.51 6.24 1.03
CA GLU A 63 7.78 6.33 1.78
C GLU A 63 7.57 6.24 3.30
N ASP A 64 6.44 6.69 3.83
CA ASP A 64 6.09 6.56 5.25
C ASP A 64 5.53 5.16 5.60
N PHE A 65 4.68 4.59 4.73
CA PHE A 65 4.04 3.30 4.96
C PHE A 65 5.04 2.14 4.97
N ILE A 66 6.03 2.16 4.08
CA ILE A 66 7.00 1.06 3.96
C ILE A 66 7.80 0.85 5.25
N PRO A 67 8.50 1.84 5.84
CA PRO A 67 9.21 1.63 7.09
C PRO A 67 8.25 1.30 8.24
N GLN A 68 7.11 1.98 8.35
CA GLN A 68 6.17 1.74 9.45
C GLN A 68 5.52 0.35 9.42
N LYS A 69 5.27 -0.22 8.24
CA LYS A 69 4.56 -1.51 8.11
C LYS A 69 5.45 -2.66 7.71
N ALA A 70 6.48 -2.43 6.90
CA ALA A 70 7.36 -3.50 6.43
C ALA A 70 8.46 -3.84 7.44
N LEU A 71 8.97 -2.85 8.21
CA LEU A 71 9.97 -3.05 9.27
C LEU A 71 9.34 -3.32 10.64
N HIS A 72 8.29 -2.59 11.00
CA HIS A 72 7.63 -2.64 12.32
C HIS A 72 6.53 -3.72 12.43
N GLY A 73 6.78 -4.91 11.86
CA GLY A 73 5.80 -6.00 11.77
C GLY A 73 5.36 -6.63 13.09
N LEU A 74 5.88 -6.19 14.24
CA LEU A 74 5.63 -6.80 15.57
C LEU A 74 5.04 -5.85 16.63
N GLU A 75 5.03 -4.52 16.43
CA GLU A 75 4.77 -3.58 17.55
C GLU A 75 3.51 -2.72 17.40
N GLY A 76 2.79 -2.80 16.29
CA GLY A 76 1.59 -1.99 16.11
C GLY A 76 0.31 -2.81 16.18
N ASN A 77 -0.42 -2.65 17.27
CA ASN A 77 -1.82 -3.02 17.39
C ASN A 77 -2.70 -2.14 16.46
N TYR A 78 -2.58 -2.34 15.14
CA TYR A 78 -3.50 -1.76 14.17
C TYR A 78 -4.61 -2.78 13.89
N PRO A 79 -5.90 -2.39 14.00
CA PRO A 79 -6.99 -3.28 13.67
C PRO A 79 -6.79 -3.80 12.25
N LYS A 80 -6.73 -5.13 12.11
CA LYS A 80 -6.75 -5.79 10.81
C LYS A 80 -7.94 -5.23 10.02
N MET A 81 -7.65 -4.77 8.81
CA MET A 81 -8.59 -4.18 7.85
C MET A 81 -8.92 -2.70 8.08
N VAL A 82 -7.95 -1.85 7.77
CA VAL A 82 -8.25 -0.46 7.37
C VAL A 82 -7.95 -0.34 5.88
N ARG A 83 -9.02 -0.29 5.08
CA ARG A 83 -8.95 0.31 3.74
C ARG A 83 -8.64 1.79 3.99
N LEU A 84 -7.38 2.20 3.85
CA LEU A 84 -7.04 3.63 3.83
C LEU A 84 -7.50 4.22 2.50
N THR A 85 -8.80 4.33 2.30
CA THR A 85 -9.35 5.28 1.33
C THR A 85 -9.09 6.65 1.93
N LYS A 86 -8.15 7.41 1.36
CA LYS A 86 -8.06 8.86 1.62
C LYS A 86 -9.27 9.54 0.96
N GLY A 87 -10.42 9.31 1.59
CA GLY A 87 -11.71 9.92 1.40
C GLY A 87 -12.33 9.88 2.79
N SER A 88 -12.27 11.01 3.48
CA SER A 88 -12.82 11.29 4.82
C SER A 88 -13.76 10.22 5.39
N LEU A 89 -13.35 9.44 6.42
CA LEU A 89 -14.24 9.11 7.55
C LEU A 89 -13.52 8.51 8.78
N SER A 90 -13.48 9.34 9.81
CA SER A 90 -13.75 9.06 11.23
C SER A 90 -13.25 7.77 11.89
N LEU A 91 -12.29 7.97 12.78
CA LEU A 91 -12.07 7.18 14.00
C LEU A 91 -13.42 6.75 14.62
N ARG A 92 -13.63 5.44 14.80
CA ARG A 92 -14.55 4.98 15.86
C ARG A 92 -13.87 3.94 16.74
N THR A 93 -13.19 4.49 17.72
CA THR A 93 -12.85 3.90 19.01
C THR A 93 -14.09 3.41 19.77
N ARG A 94 -13.91 2.27 20.50
CA ARG A 94 -14.73 1.73 21.61
C ARG A 94 -16.13 1.22 21.22
N ARG A 95 -16.65 0.13 21.80
CA ARG A 95 -16.44 -0.45 23.14
C ARG A 95 -16.81 -1.93 23.11
#